data_AF-A0A3M1AMW9-F1
#
_entry.id   AF-A0A3M1AMW9-F1
#
_cell.length_a   1.000
_cell.length_b   1.000
_cell.length_c   1.000
_cell.angle_alpha   90.00
_cell.angle_beta   90.00
_cell.angle_gamma   90.00
#
_symmetry.space_group_name_H-M   'P 1'
#
loop_
_entity.id
_entity.type
_entity.pdbx_description
1 polymer ?
#
loop_
_entity_poly.entity_id
_entity_poly.type
_entity_poly.pdbx_seq_one_letter_code
_entity_poly.pdbx_strand_id
1 'polypeptide(L)'
;EIEIHRRLVDRDPVRLPRKGEVRVVEVDGAYLTFAGQPNRITIDEAAMNLYLGGNVTPNEKSESVPFFPGSRYTPSLAPDMSGITAPARMGVTMSDDMLNRLLFAGYETGKLTSEVETTLQEVAANTTPFGLLDNRSQEISDIPIRAVPRLHEQPWLRFHDGRAIFEVTDLETEFFMFQDTPGSWRSIITLLINIRVPANFGATPEGKLNVSFADRPSVTFRIVEESFLRPADNVDTNALIEAILPLILEEFGQTMEEVPLPTFEDYEFHIDTLTFDGPAQDYITLVGNLQERTTPQE
;
A
#
# COMPACT_ATOMS: atom_id res chain seq x y z
N GLU A 1 10.77 -8.94 45.51
CA GLU A 1 11.34 -7.79 44.77
C GLU A 1 12.84 -7.86 44.49
N ILE A 2 13.61 -8.82 45.01
CA ILE A 2 15.02 -9.01 44.62
C ILE A 2 15.25 -10.48 44.28
N GLU A 3 14.63 -10.96 43.19
CA GLU A 3 14.93 -12.29 42.66
C GLU A 3 14.66 -12.43 41.15
N ILE A 4 13.91 -11.49 40.56
CA ILE A 4 13.66 -11.46 39.10
C ILE A 4 14.78 -10.73 38.33
N HIS A 5 15.55 -9.85 39.00
CA HIS A 5 16.62 -9.07 38.36
C HIS A 5 17.91 -9.84 38.04
N ARG A 6 18.03 -11.12 38.43
CA ARG A 6 19.26 -11.91 38.20
C ARG A 6 19.18 -12.89 37.04
N ARG A 7 17.99 -13.17 36.48
CA ARG A 7 17.85 -14.17 35.40
C ARG A 7 17.99 -13.62 33.98
N LEU A 8 18.02 -12.30 33.80
CA LEU A 8 18.21 -11.67 32.49
C LEU A 8 19.67 -11.38 32.12
N VAL A 9 20.63 -11.68 33.02
CA VAL A 9 22.07 -11.38 32.80
C VAL A 9 22.86 -12.60 32.31
N ASP A 10 22.31 -13.81 32.42
CA ASP A 10 23.03 -15.08 32.16
C ASP A 10 22.48 -15.89 30.97
N ARG A 11 21.69 -15.28 30.07
CA ARG A 11 21.36 -15.89 28.78
C ARG A 11 21.94 -15.03 27.68
N ASP A 12 22.43 -15.71 26.65
CA ASP A 12 23.19 -15.18 25.51
C ASP A 12 22.77 -13.76 25.12
N PRO A 13 23.74 -12.89 24.78
CA PRO A 13 23.41 -11.53 24.36
C PRO A 13 22.39 -11.62 23.24
N VAL A 14 21.21 -11.02 23.46
CA VAL A 14 20.19 -10.78 22.43
C VAL A 14 20.95 -10.29 21.21
N ARG A 15 20.99 -11.11 20.15
CA ARG A 15 21.68 -10.73 18.93
C ARG A 15 20.92 -9.55 18.36
N LEU A 16 21.46 -8.35 18.56
CA LEU A 16 21.07 -7.20 17.78
C LEU A 16 21.20 -7.58 16.29
N PRO A 17 20.26 -7.15 15.43
CA PRO A 17 20.33 -7.43 14.01
C PRO A 17 21.71 -7.00 13.50
N ARG A 18 22.42 -7.95 12.88
CA ARG A 18 23.75 -7.69 12.32
C ARG A 18 23.61 -6.60 11.27
N LYS A 19 24.64 -5.76 11.15
CA LYS A 19 24.76 -4.76 10.10
C LYS A 19 24.45 -5.41 8.73
N GLY A 20 23.32 -5.04 8.13
CA GLY A 20 22.92 -5.51 6.80
C GLY A 20 22.06 -6.77 6.77
N GLU A 21 21.12 -6.94 7.70
CA GLU A 21 20.08 -7.95 7.52
C GLU A 21 19.18 -7.53 6.35
N VAL A 22 19.43 -8.16 5.21
CA VAL A 22 18.69 -8.00 3.97
C VAL A 22 17.57 -9.03 3.99
N ARG A 23 16.34 -8.58 4.13
CA ARG A 23 15.16 -9.46 4.01
C ARG A 23 14.61 -9.32 2.60
N VAL A 24 14.52 -10.44 1.91
CA VAL A 24 13.81 -10.52 0.62
C VAL A 24 12.40 -10.99 0.91
N VAL A 25 11.41 -10.24 0.43
CA VAL A 25 9.99 -10.57 0.52
C VAL A 25 9.44 -10.70 -0.89
N GLU A 26 8.64 -11.73 -1.13
CA GLU A 26 7.89 -11.89 -2.37
C GLU A 26 6.52 -11.22 -2.21
N VAL A 27 6.19 -10.31 -3.13
CA VAL A 27 4.90 -9.61 -3.21
C VAL A 27 4.31 -9.97 -4.56
N ASP A 28 3.34 -10.89 -4.59
CA ASP A 28 2.63 -11.30 -5.82
C ASP A 28 3.61 -11.63 -6.99
N GLY A 29 4.74 -12.29 -6.69
CA GLY A 29 5.75 -12.68 -7.67
C GLY A 29 6.85 -11.64 -7.98
N ALA A 30 6.83 -10.43 -7.37
CA ALA A 30 8.00 -9.55 -7.36
C ALA A 30 8.78 -9.66 -6.05
N TYR A 31 10.11 -9.61 -6.13
CA TYR A 31 10.96 -9.67 -4.95
C TYR A 31 11.40 -8.26 -4.53
N LEU A 32 11.07 -7.88 -3.30
CA LEU A 32 11.51 -6.63 -2.67
C LEU A 32 12.60 -6.92 -1.65
N THR A 33 13.67 -6.12 -1.71
CA THR A 33 14.75 -6.14 -0.72
C THR A 33 14.53 -5.03 0.29
N PHE A 34 14.41 -5.43 1.56
CA PHE A 34 14.41 -4.55 2.72
C PHE A 34 15.79 -4.58 3.38
N ALA A 35 16.41 -3.40 3.49
CA ALA A 35 17.65 -3.21 4.23
C ALA A 35 17.43 -2.21 5.37
N GLY A 36 17.38 -2.73 6.60
CA GLY A 36 17.31 -1.92 7.82
C GLY A 36 18.70 -1.67 8.42
N GLN A 37 18.99 -0.43 8.80
CA GLN A 37 20.21 -0.09 9.53
C GLN A 37 19.86 0.67 10.81
N PRO A 38 20.38 0.25 11.99
CA PRO A 38 20.26 1.05 13.20
C PRO A 38 20.92 2.42 13.00
N ASN A 39 20.11 3.47 13.08
CA ASN A 39 20.57 4.86 12.99
C ASN A 39 20.81 5.45 14.37
N ARG A 40 19.99 5.09 15.37
CA ARG A 40 20.11 5.55 16.75
C ARG A 40 19.53 4.52 17.71
N ILE A 41 20.17 4.33 18.86
CA ILE A 41 19.60 3.59 19.98
C ILE A 41 19.64 4.53 21.18
N THR A 42 18.53 4.67 21.89
CA THR A 42 18.48 5.36 23.18
C THR A 42 17.91 4.40 24.22
N ILE A 43 18.53 4.33 25.38
CA ILE A 43 18.06 3.54 26.51
C ILE A 43 17.88 4.51 27.66
N ASP A 44 16.67 4.56 28.22
CA ASP A 44 16.36 5.31 29.44
C ASP A 44 15.79 4.37 30.52
N GLU A 45 15.38 4.93 31.66
CA GLU A 45 14.85 4.14 32.79
C GLU A 45 13.52 3.43 32.46
N ALA A 46 12.79 3.88 31.44
CA ALA A 46 11.45 3.40 31.10
C ALA A 46 11.42 2.56 29.81
N ALA A 47 12.33 2.78 28.85
CA ALA A 47 12.29 2.18 27.52
C ALA A 47 13.66 2.05 26.84
N MET A 48 13.71 1.13 25.87
CA MET A 48 14.74 1.09 24.82
C MET A 48 14.09 1.51 23.51
N ASN A 49 14.62 2.58 22.90
CA ASN A 49 14.17 3.06 21.59
C ASN A 49 15.23 2.74 20.53
N LEU A 50 14.83 2.00 19.50
CA LEU A 50 15.64 1.65 18.36
C LEU A 50 15.11 2.39 17.13
N TYR A 51 15.92 3.28 16.57
CA TYR A 51 15.61 4.00 15.33
C TYR A 51 16.31 3.28 14.17
N LEU A 52 15.53 2.74 13.24
CA LEU A 52 16.03 2.09 12.04
C LEU A 52 15.84 3.01 10.83
N GLY A 53 16.91 3.25 10.08
CA GLY A 53 16.80 3.73 8.71
C GLY A 53 16.55 2.54 7.79
N GLY A 54 15.43 2.55 7.08
CA GLY A 54 15.09 1.55 6.09
C GLY A 54 15.36 2.04 4.67
N ASN A 55 15.88 1.17 3.82
CA ASN A 55 15.77 1.29 2.38
C ASN A 55 15.01 0.10 1.83
N VAL A 56 14.13 0.35 0.86
CA VAL A 56 13.37 -0.67 0.15
C VAL A 56 13.67 -0.51 -1.33
N THR A 57 14.09 -1.58 -1.98
CA THR A 57 14.40 -1.57 -3.41
C THR A 57 13.85 -2.83 -4.06
N PRO A 58 13.26 -2.73 -5.25
CA PRO A 58 12.87 -3.92 -5.99
C PRO A 58 14.13 -4.64 -6.51
N ASN A 59 14.08 -5.98 -6.53
CA ASN A 59 15.16 -6.79 -7.10
C ASN A 59 15.15 -6.74 -8.63
N GLU A 60 13.97 -6.55 -9.22
CA GLU A 60 13.76 -6.41 -10.65
C GLU A 60 12.86 -5.21 -10.90
N LYS A 61 13.28 -4.34 -11.83
CA LYS A 61 12.50 -3.17 -12.25
C LYS A 61 11.86 -3.46 -13.59
N SER A 62 10.61 -3.06 -13.77
CA SER A 62 9.94 -3.17 -15.05
C SER A 62 10.46 -2.10 -16.02
N GLU A 63 10.73 -2.50 -17.26
CA GLU A 63 11.09 -1.58 -18.35
C GLU A 63 9.91 -0.73 -18.82
N SER A 64 8.67 -1.12 -18.50
CA SER A 64 7.45 -0.39 -18.87
C SER A 64 7.17 0.82 -18.00
N VAL A 65 7.92 0.99 -16.90
CA VAL A 65 7.66 1.98 -15.87
C VAL A 65 8.58 3.20 -16.06
N PRO A 66 8.04 4.43 -16.16
CA PRO A 66 8.84 5.64 -16.19
C PRO A 66 9.87 5.73 -15.06
N PHE A 67 11.07 6.18 -15.40
CA PHE A 67 12.12 6.41 -14.40
C PHE A 67 11.81 7.66 -13.57
N PHE A 68 11.87 7.52 -12.25
CA PHE A 68 11.89 8.64 -11.30
C PHE A 68 13.15 8.60 -10.44
N PRO A 69 13.65 9.77 -9.99
CA PRO A 69 14.86 9.85 -9.18
C PRO A 69 14.71 9.27 -7.76
N GLY A 70 13.49 9.03 -7.28
CA GLY A 70 13.22 8.40 -5.98
C GLY A 70 11.83 8.70 -5.43
N SER A 71 11.55 8.13 -4.24
CA SER A 71 10.31 8.31 -3.51
C SER A 71 10.07 9.78 -3.12
N ARG A 72 8.80 10.16 -2.87
CA ARG A 72 8.50 11.41 -2.16
C ARG A 72 9.17 11.37 -0.77
N TYR A 73 9.65 12.53 -0.32
CA TYR A 73 10.34 12.70 0.96
C TYR A 73 9.86 13.98 1.65
N THR A 74 9.43 13.85 2.91
CA THR A 74 9.05 14.95 3.78
C THR A 74 9.94 14.93 5.02
N PRO A 75 10.80 15.93 5.24
CA PRO A 75 11.64 15.97 6.43
C PRO A 75 10.80 15.93 7.71
N SER A 76 11.07 14.92 8.54
CA SER A 76 10.29 14.61 9.73
C SER A 76 11.17 14.34 10.94
N LEU A 77 10.60 14.53 12.13
CA LEU A 77 11.27 14.21 13.40
C LEU A 77 10.54 13.06 14.07
N ALA A 78 11.26 11.95 14.25
CA ALA A 78 10.70 10.77 14.91
C ALA A 78 10.19 11.12 16.32
N PRO A 79 9.02 10.59 16.72
CA PRO A 79 8.45 10.85 18.03
C PRO A 79 9.35 10.33 19.16
N ASP A 80 9.20 10.94 20.33
CA ASP A 80 9.77 10.43 21.57
C ASP A 80 8.85 9.33 22.12
N MET A 81 9.41 8.13 22.27
CA MET A 81 8.66 6.93 22.67
C MET A 81 8.66 6.72 24.19
N SER A 82 9.53 7.41 24.95
CA SER A 82 9.75 7.18 26.38
C SER A 82 8.47 7.30 27.24
N GLY A 83 7.56 8.20 26.86
CA GLY A 83 6.25 8.36 27.52
C GLY A 83 5.14 7.48 26.95
N ILE A 84 5.29 6.97 25.72
CA ILE A 84 4.27 6.19 25.00
C ILE A 84 4.31 4.71 25.43
N THR A 85 5.50 4.18 25.70
CA THR A 85 5.72 2.77 26.00
C THR A 85 5.75 2.43 27.49
N ALA A 86 5.38 3.37 28.37
CA ALA A 86 5.44 3.18 29.81
C ALA A 86 4.13 2.60 30.41
N PRO A 87 4.20 1.70 31.43
CA PRO A 87 5.37 0.93 31.83
C PRO A 87 5.49 -0.38 31.02
N ALA A 88 6.65 -0.59 30.40
CA ALA A 88 7.11 -1.84 29.79
C ALA A 88 6.31 -2.38 28.58
N ARG A 89 5.91 -1.50 27.67
CA ARG A 89 5.42 -1.86 26.33
C ARG A 89 6.53 -1.76 25.30
N MET A 90 6.36 -2.44 24.18
CA MET A 90 7.16 -2.22 22.98
C MET A 90 6.44 -1.23 22.07
N GLY A 91 7.20 -0.31 21.46
CA GLY A 91 6.70 0.63 20.47
C GLY A 91 7.53 0.58 19.19
N VAL A 92 6.85 0.61 18.03
CA VAL A 92 7.46 0.73 16.71
C VAL A 92 6.88 1.97 16.05
N THR A 93 7.73 2.86 15.52
CA THR A 93 7.27 4.03 14.76
C THR A 93 7.82 3.98 13.34
N MET A 94 6.98 4.28 12.35
CA MET A 94 7.33 4.29 10.93
C MET A 94 6.86 5.60 10.29
N SER A 95 7.75 6.30 9.59
CA SER A 95 7.39 7.53 8.87
C SER A 95 6.62 7.22 7.60
N ASP A 96 5.81 8.18 7.15
CA ASP A 96 5.21 8.17 5.81
C ASP A 96 6.28 8.03 4.71
N ASP A 97 7.49 8.56 4.88
CA ASP A 97 8.61 8.38 3.94
C ASP A 97 8.99 6.90 3.73
N MET A 98 9.00 6.08 4.79
CA MET A 98 9.34 4.66 4.67
C MET A 98 8.27 3.93 3.86
N LEU A 99 7.01 4.26 4.10
CA LEU A 99 5.86 3.74 3.37
C LEU A 99 5.85 4.21 1.92
N ASN A 100 6.20 5.47 1.66
CA ASN A 100 6.35 6.02 0.31
C ASN A 100 7.51 5.37 -0.46
N ARG A 101 8.60 4.96 0.21
CA ARG A 101 9.66 4.17 -0.41
C ARG A 101 9.20 2.78 -0.80
N LEU A 102 8.37 2.14 0.04
CA LEU A 102 7.78 0.86 -0.29
C LEU A 102 6.84 0.97 -1.50
N LEU A 103 5.93 1.96 -1.49
CA LEU A 103 5.05 2.24 -2.61
C LEU A 103 5.85 2.50 -3.89
N PHE A 104 6.93 3.27 -3.78
CA PHE A 104 7.82 3.53 -4.91
C PHE A 104 8.51 2.27 -5.42
N ALA A 105 9.00 1.41 -4.52
CA ALA A 105 9.59 0.13 -4.90
C ALA A 105 8.57 -0.79 -5.59
N GLY A 106 7.34 -0.87 -5.09
CA GLY A 106 6.24 -1.59 -5.73
C GLY A 106 5.89 -1.01 -7.10
N TYR A 107 5.86 0.31 -7.24
CA TYR A 107 5.70 0.98 -8.52
C TYR A 107 6.78 0.58 -9.53
N GLU A 108 8.05 0.60 -9.12
CA GLU A 108 9.18 0.24 -9.98
C GLU A 108 9.14 -1.21 -10.48
N THR A 109 8.39 -2.11 -9.83
CA THR A 109 8.18 -3.49 -10.33
C THR A 109 7.16 -3.58 -11.47
N GLY A 110 6.38 -2.52 -11.73
CA GLY A 110 5.32 -2.50 -12.74
C GLY A 110 3.98 -3.09 -12.28
N LYS A 111 3.89 -3.59 -11.04
CA LYS A 111 2.66 -4.15 -10.45
C LYS A 111 1.52 -3.14 -10.36
N LEU A 112 1.85 -1.92 -9.98
CA LEU A 112 0.86 -0.82 -9.87
C LEU A 112 0.44 -0.25 -11.24
N THR A 113 0.95 -0.83 -12.33
CA THR A 113 0.66 -0.46 -13.72
C THR A 113 0.22 -1.68 -14.55
N SER A 114 -0.15 -2.78 -13.90
CA SER A 114 -0.63 -3.99 -14.58
C SER A 114 -1.97 -3.73 -15.28
N GLU A 115 -2.20 -4.43 -16.39
CA GLU A 115 -3.49 -4.38 -17.08
C GLU A 115 -4.55 -5.05 -16.18
N VAL A 116 -5.71 -4.42 -16.08
CA VAL A 116 -6.85 -4.92 -15.31
C VAL A 116 -7.98 -5.27 -16.25
N GLU A 117 -8.54 -6.47 -16.11
CA GLU A 117 -9.68 -6.94 -16.91
C GLU A 117 -10.93 -7.08 -16.04
N THR A 118 -12.08 -6.70 -16.61
CA THR A 118 -13.42 -6.79 -16.01
C THR A 118 -14.42 -7.06 -17.14
N THR A 119 -15.72 -7.16 -16.85
CA THR A 119 -16.76 -7.35 -17.86
C THR A 119 -17.71 -6.18 -17.91
N LEU A 120 -18.32 -5.93 -19.08
CA LEU A 120 -19.38 -4.94 -19.22
C LEU A 120 -20.54 -5.18 -18.25
N GLN A 121 -20.80 -6.44 -17.87
CA GLN A 121 -21.80 -6.77 -16.86
C GLN A 121 -21.44 -6.22 -15.48
N GLU A 122 -20.19 -6.38 -15.03
CA GLU A 122 -19.72 -5.83 -13.74
C GLU A 122 -19.77 -4.30 -13.73
N VAL A 123 -19.43 -3.67 -14.87
CA VAL A 123 -19.51 -2.22 -15.00
C VAL A 123 -20.97 -1.71 -15.04
N ALA A 124 -21.87 -2.46 -15.70
CA ALA A 124 -23.30 -2.14 -15.79
C ALA A 124 -24.12 -2.56 -14.55
N ALA A 125 -23.61 -3.43 -13.67
CA ALA A 125 -24.28 -3.79 -12.42
C ALA A 125 -24.33 -2.62 -11.43
N ASN A 126 -23.40 -1.67 -11.57
CA ASN A 126 -23.26 -0.50 -10.70
C ASN A 126 -23.89 0.78 -11.28
N THR A 127 -24.37 0.77 -12.54
CA THR A 127 -24.91 1.97 -13.23
C THR A 127 -25.97 1.64 -14.29
N THR A 128 -26.59 2.65 -14.89
CA THR A 128 -27.57 2.44 -15.99
C THR A 128 -26.77 2.08 -17.25
N PRO A 129 -27.19 1.07 -18.06
CA PRO A 129 -26.31 0.45 -19.04
C PRO A 129 -25.82 1.50 -20.02
N PHE A 130 -24.50 1.55 -20.19
CA PHE A 130 -23.82 2.25 -21.28
C PHE A 130 -24.74 2.36 -22.49
N GLY A 131 -25.09 3.55 -22.94
CA GLY A 131 -25.82 3.68 -24.21
C GLY A 131 -24.92 3.46 -25.43
N LEU A 132 -23.89 2.63 -25.26
CA LEU A 132 -23.48 1.62 -26.23
C LEU A 132 -24.65 0.68 -26.62
N LEU A 133 -25.68 0.58 -25.78
CA LEU A 133 -26.82 -0.33 -25.91
C LEU A 133 -28.08 0.31 -26.49
N ASP A 134 -27.96 1.43 -27.20
CA ASP A 134 -29.11 2.01 -27.90
C ASP A 134 -29.48 1.08 -29.09
N ASN A 135 -30.44 0.18 -28.83
CA ASN A 135 -31.16 -0.72 -29.75
C ASN A 135 -30.78 -2.22 -29.81
N ARG A 136 -30.16 -2.83 -28.80
CA ARG A 136 -30.10 -4.31 -28.73
C ARG A 136 -30.56 -4.84 -27.38
N SER A 137 -31.81 -5.30 -27.38
CA SER A 137 -32.46 -6.14 -26.36
C SER A 137 -31.83 -7.54 -26.25
N GLN A 138 -30.52 -7.65 -26.39
CA GLN A 138 -29.78 -8.89 -26.19
C GLN A 138 -29.14 -8.81 -24.81
N GLU A 139 -29.22 -9.92 -24.08
CA GLU A 139 -28.57 -10.16 -22.79
C GLU A 139 -27.25 -9.38 -22.71
N ILE A 140 -27.07 -8.58 -21.66
CA ILE A 140 -25.80 -7.91 -21.36
C ILE A 140 -24.76 -9.03 -21.29
N SER A 141 -24.07 -9.27 -22.40
CA SER A 141 -23.08 -10.32 -22.49
C SER A 141 -21.86 -9.92 -21.68
N ASP A 142 -21.11 -10.91 -21.19
CA ASP A 142 -19.81 -10.79 -20.52
C ASP A 142 -18.74 -10.19 -21.44
N ILE A 143 -18.99 -9.04 -22.06
CA ILE A 143 -18.04 -8.39 -22.97
C ILE A 143 -16.83 -7.97 -22.15
N PRO A 144 -15.64 -8.51 -22.44
CA PRO A 144 -14.45 -8.11 -21.72
C PRO A 144 -14.14 -6.63 -21.91
N ILE A 145 -13.87 -5.96 -20.80
CA ILE A 145 -13.33 -4.61 -20.73
C ILE A 145 -11.95 -4.71 -20.11
N ARG A 146 -11.01 -3.98 -20.67
CA ARG A 146 -9.64 -3.93 -20.19
C ARG A 146 -9.24 -2.49 -19.94
N ALA A 147 -8.70 -2.23 -18.77
CA ALA A 147 -8.08 -0.97 -18.41
C ALA A 147 -6.56 -1.14 -18.39
N VAL A 148 -5.87 -0.23 -19.05
CA VAL A 148 -4.40 -0.20 -19.08
C VAL A 148 -3.95 1.06 -18.34
N PRO A 149 -3.73 0.97 -17.01
CA PRO A 149 -3.29 2.10 -16.19
C PRO A 149 -1.81 2.43 -16.44
N ARG A 150 -1.51 3.73 -16.56
CA ARG A 150 -0.15 4.27 -16.65
C ARG A 150 0.00 5.45 -15.71
N LEU A 151 0.95 5.35 -14.81
CA LEU A 151 1.25 6.39 -13.83
C LEU A 151 2.30 7.34 -14.42
N HIS A 152 1.93 8.62 -14.57
CA HIS A 152 2.84 9.71 -14.93
C HIS A 152 3.56 10.30 -13.72
N GLU A 153 3.05 10.04 -12.52
CA GLU A 153 3.70 10.35 -11.25
C GLU A 153 3.61 9.14 -10.31
N GLN A 154 4.59 9.01 -9.42
CA GLN A 154 4.54 8.00 -8.39
C GLN A 154 3.34 8.20 -7.44
N PRO A 155 2.69 7.12 -6.98
CA PRO A 155 1.69 7.18 -5.93
C PRO A 155 2.26 7.79 -4.65
N TRP A 156 1.41 8.44 -3.86
CA TRP A 156 1.82 9.11 -2.64
C TRP A 156 0.88 8.82 -1.49
N LEU A 157 1.44 8.37 -0.37
CA LEU A 157 0.76 8.29 0.91
C LEU A 157 1.19 9.49 1.77
N ARG A 158 0.23 10.31 2.15
CA ARG A 158 0.46 11.51 2.96
C ARG A 158 -0.19 11.36 4.32
N PHE A 159 0.58 11.60 5.37
CA PHE A 159 0.05 11.72 6.73
C PHE A 159 -0.16 13.18 7.08
N HIS A 160 -1.35 13.51 7.58
CA HIS A 160 -1.71 14.88 7.96
C HIS A 160 -2.91 14.88 8.91
N ASP A 161 -2.85 15.66 9.99
CA ASP A 161 -3.93 15.83 10.97
C ASP A 161 -4.50 14.50 11.49
N GLY A 162 -3.61 13.54 11.77
CA GLY A 162 -3.95 12.23 12.32
C GLY A 162 -4.69 11.34 11.34
N ARG A 163 -4.49 11.57 10.04
CA ARG A 163 -5.10 10.80 8.95
C ARG A 163 -4.05 10.48 7.91
N ALA A 164 -4.23 9.33 7.27
CA ALA A 164 -3.49 8.99 6.08
C ALA A 164 -4.37 9.12 4.85
N ILE A 165 -3.80 9.67 3.79
CA ILE A 165 -4.47 9.84 2.50
C ILE A 165 -3.56 9.26 1.44
N PHE A 166 -4.07 8.28 0.72
CA PHE A 166 -3.44 7.76 -0.49
C PHE A 166 -3.90 8.59 -1.69
N GLU A 167 -2.94 9.06 -2.47
CA GLU A 167 -3.14 9.95 -3.60
C GLU A 167 -2.43 9.40 -4.84
N VAL A 168 -3.18 9.33 -5.94
CA VAL A 168 -2.66 9.05 -7.28
C VAL A 168 -3.07 10.23 -8.15
N THR A 169 -2.10 10.85 -8.82
CA THR A 169 -2.32 12.02 -9.68
C THR A 169 -1.99 11.66 -11.12
N ASP A 170 -2.83 12.12 -12.05
CA ASP A 170 -2.67 11.91 -13.49
C ASP A 170 -2.42 10.42 -13.84
N LEU A 171 -3.25 9.52 -13.29
CA LEU A 171 -3.30 8.12 -13.75
C LEU A 171 -3.96 8.09 -15.13
N GLU A 172 -3.14 7.88 -16.17
CA GLU A 172 -3.63 7.72 -17.53
C GLU A 172 -4.14 6.30 -17.71
N THR A 173 -5.45 6.14 -17.92
CA THR A 173 -6.05 4.83 -18.13
C THR A 173 -6.69 4.78 -19.50
N GLU A 174 -6.16 3.91 -20.36
CA GLU A 174 -6.78 3.56 -21.63
C GLU A 174 -7.76 2.40 -21.41
N PHE A 175 -9.02 2.61 -21.79
CA PHE A 175 -10.05 1.57 -21.71
C PHE A 175 -10.27 0.94 -23.08
N PHE A 176 -10.31 -0.38 -23.12
CA PHE A 176 -10.57 -1.17 -24.31
C PHE A 176 -11.79 -2.06 -24.10
N MET A 177 -12.60 -2.21 -25.14
CA MET A 177 -13.69 -3.19 -25.19
C MET A 177 -13.33 -4.25 -26.22
N PHE A 178 -13.53 -5.52 -25.87
CA PHE A 178 -13.38 -6.60 -26.83
C PHE A 178 -14.57 -6.62 -27.80
N GLN A 179 -14.30 -6.76 -29.09
CA GLN A 179 -15.33 -6.93 -30.11
C GLN A 179 -15.21 -8.31 -30.73
N ASP A 180 -16.27 -9.13 -30.59
CA ASP A 180 -16.31 -10.50 -31.12
C ASP A 180 -16.10 -10.59 -32.63
N THR A 181 -16.33 -9.52 -33.38
CA THR A 181 -16.02 -9.46 -34.81
C THR A 181 -15.51 -8.06 -35.16
N PRO A 182 -14.19 -7.87 -35.37
CA PRO A 182 -13.23 -8.86 -35.86
C PRO A 182 -12.40 -9.61 -34.79
N GLY A 183 -12.87 -9.76 -33.55
CA GLY A 183 -12.13 -10.48 -32.50
C GLY A 183 -10.95 -9.66 -31.97
N SER A 184 -11.19 -8.38 -31.67
CA SER A 184 -10.13 -7.41 -31.36
C SER A 184 -10.53 -6.48 -30.23
N TRP A 185 -9.56 -6.09 -29.42
CA TRP A 185 -9.66 -4.97 -28.50
C TRP A 185 -9.73 -3.65 -29.28
N ARG A 186 -10.70 -2.81 -28.94
CA ARG A 186 -10.81 -1.45 -29.46
C ARG A 186 -10.80 -0.46 -28.31
N SER A 187 -9.99 0.59 -28.45
CA SER A 187 -9.98 1.69 -27.48
C SER A 187 -11.36 2.36 -27.47
N ILE A 188 -11.85 2.62 -26.27
CA ILE A 188 -13.12 3.28 -25.98
C ILE A 188 -12.83 4.73 -25.66
N ILE A 189 -11.98 4.94 -24.65
CA ILE A 189 -11.70 6.24 -24.05
C ILE A 189 -10.37 6.18 -23.30
N THR A 190 -9.65 7.30 -23.32
CA THR A 190 -8.47 7.51 -22.49
C THR A 190 -8.77 8.58 -21.46
N LEU A 191 -8.57 8.26 -20.19
CA LEU A 191 -8.83 9.16 -19.06
C LEU A 191 -7.54 9.51 -18.34
N LEU A 192 -7.46 10.72 -17.82
CA LEU A 192 -6.53 11.07 -16.74
C LEU A 192 -7.31 11.17 -15.44
N ILE A 193 -7.04 10.25 -14.53
CA ILE A 193 -7.77 10.03 -13.29
C ILE A 193 -6.91 10.50 -12.11
N ASN A 194 -7.49 11.27 -11.21
CA ASN A 194 -6.91 11.59 -9.91
C ASN A 194 -7.74 10.90 -8.84
N ILE A 195 -7.06 10.12 -7.99
CA ILE A 195 -7.67 9.35 -6.91
C ILE A 195 -7.14 9.91 -5.60
N ARG A 196 -8.04 10.22 -4.68
CA ARG A 196 -7.71 10.55 -3.29
C ARG A 196 -8.58 9.71 -2.37
N VAL A 197 -7.97 8.84 -1.58
CA VAL A 197 -8.71 7.94 -0.68
C VAL A 197 -8.09 7.95 0.71
N PRO A 198 -8.90 8.12 1.78
CA PRO A 198 -8.41 7.91 3.14
C PRO A 198 -7.91 6.47 3.31
N ALA A 199 -6.72 6.32 3.88
CA ALA A 199 -6.15 5.03 4.24
C ALA A 199 -6.25 4.84 5.76
N ASN A 200 -6.65 3.65 6.17
CA ASN A 200 -6.69 3.22 7.54
C ASN A 200 -5.60 2.17 7.75
N PHE A 201 -4.87 2.30 8.85
CA PHE A 201 -3.84 1.36 9.24
C PHE A 201 -4.35 0.49 10.37
N GLY A 202 -4.13 -0.79 10.24
CA GLY A 202 -4.29 -1.79 11.28
C GLY A 202 -3.04 -2.64 11.37
N ALA A 203 -3.06 -3.63 12.26
CA ALA A 203 -2.05 -4.66 12.28
C ALA A 203 -2.70 -6.03 12.42
N THR A 204 -2.14 -7.02 11.72
CA THR A 204 -2.61 -8.40 11.80
C THR A 204 -2.06 -9.07 13.07
N PRO A 205 -2.70 -10.15 13.57
CA PRO A 205 -2.19 -10.91 14.69
C PRO A 205 -0.74 -11.40 14.49
N GLU A 206 -0.36 -11.71 13.25
CA GLU A 206 0.97 -12.22 12.85
C GLU A 206 2.04 -11.11 12.76
N GLY A 207 1.71 -9.88 13.16
CA GLY A 207 2.64 -8.75 13.14
C GLY A 207 2.92 -8.20 11.75
N LYS A 208 1.94 -8.22 10.84
CA LYS A 208 1.99 -7.45 9.59
C LYS A 208 1.21 -6.15 9.73
N LEU A 209 1.59 -5.12 8.97
CA LEU A 209 0.76 -3.93 8.81
C LEU A 209 -0.41 -4.30 7.90
N ASN A 210 -1.64 -3.92 8.25
CA ASN A 210 -2.78 -4.00 7.35
C ASN A 210 -3.14 -2.59 6.89
N VAL A 211 -3.35 -2.40 5.60
CA VAL A 211 -3.82 -1.12 5.06
C VAL A 211 -5.16 -1.36 4.38
N SER A 212 -6.18 -0.63 4.83
CA SER A 212 -7.49 -0.63 4.21
C SER A 212 -7.83 0.77 3.73
N PHE A 213 -8.57 0.85 2.63
CA PHE A 213 -9.01 2.13 2.08
C PHE A 213 -10.47 2.37 2.44
N ALA A 214 -10.82 3.64 2.69
CA ALA A 214 -12.21 3.99 2.96
C ALA A 214 -13.09 3.78 1.71
N ASP A 215 -14.32 3.34 1.92
CA ASP A 215 -15.29 2.98 0.87
C ASP A 215 -15.66 4.12 -0.09
N ARG A 216 -15.25 5.37 0.19
CA ARG A 216 -15.61 6.56 -0.58
C ARG A 216 -14.37 7.35 -1.01
N PRO A 217 -13.65 6.88 -2.04
CA PRO A 217 -12.58 7.65 -2.66
C PRO A 217 -13.14 8.91 -3.34
N SER A 218 -12.40 10.01 -3.26
CA SER A 218 -12.62 11.19 -4.09
C SER A 218 -11.91 11.00 -5.41
N VAL A 219 -12.67 10.89 -6.50
CA VAL A 219 -12.13 10.72 -7.85
C VAL A 219 -12.52 11.90 -8.71
N THR A 220 -11.55 12.43 -9.45
CA THR A 220 -11.78 13.39 -10.52
C THR A 220 -11.08 12.91 -11.77
N PHE A 221 -11.66 13.16 -12.94
CA PHE A 221 -11.06 12.72 -14.19
C PHE A 221 -11.26 13.74 -15.30
N ARG A 222 -10.40 13.67 -16.32
CA ARG A 222 -10.58 14.37 -17.59
C ARG A 222 -10.38 13.40 -18.74
N ILE A 223 -11.12 13.60 -19.81
CA ILE A 223 -10.98 12.83 -21.04
C ILE A 223 -9.78 13.39 -21.81
N VAL A 224 -8.84 12.52 -22.18
CA VAL A 224 -7.65 12.86 -22.96
C VAL A 224 -7.88 12.61 -24.44
N GLU A 225 -8.47 11.45 -24.73
CA GLU A 225 -8.75 11.02 -26.09
C GLU A 225 -10.08 10.27 -26.14
N GLU A 226 -10.89 10.62 -27.13
CA GLU A 226 -12.10 9.88 -27.50
C GLU A 226 -11.81 9.13 -28.79
N SER A 227 -11.77 7.80 -28.73
CA SER A 227 -11.45 6.98 -29.88
C SER A 227 -12.72 6.53 -30.62
N PHE A 228 -12.86 7.00 -31.88
CA PHE A 228 -13.70 6.57 -33.03
C PHE A 228 -15.20 6.24 -32.85
N LEU A 229 -15.66 5.85 -31.66
CA LEU A 229 -17.04 6.01 -31.27
C LEU A 229 -17.23 7.53 -31.14
N ARG A 230 -17.80 8.19 -32.18
CA ARG A 230 -18.52 9.45 -31.92
C ARG A 230 -19.33 9.19 -30.65
N PRO A 231 -19.30 10.06 -29.63
CA PRO A 231 -20.06 9.81 -28.42
C PRO A 231 -21.47 9.41 -28.84
N ALA A 232 -21.77 8.11 -28.75
CA ALA A 232 -23.07 7.77 -28.25
C ALA A 232 -23.02 8.43 -26.88
N ASP A 233 -23.93 9.36 -26.64
CA ASP A 233 -24.00 10.29 -25.51
C ASP A 233 -24.09 9.60 -24.12
N ASN A 234 -23.48 8.43 -23.96
CA ASN A 234 -23.89 7.39 -23.05
C ASN A 234 -22.76 6.44 -22.58
N VAL A 235 -21.47 6.76 -22.76
CA VAL A 235 -20.42 6.04 -22.01
C VAL A 235 -20.39 6.61 -20.60
N ASP A 236 -20.95 5.88 -19.64
CA ASP A 236 -20.91 6.30 -18.24
C ASP A 236 -19.47 6.14 -17.74
N THR A 237 -18.73 7.23 -17.79
CA THR A 237 -17.31 7.25 -17.39
C THR A 237 -17.17 7.01 -15.87
N ASN A 238 -18.18 7.39 -15.08
CA ASN A 238 -18.17 7.08 -13.65
C ASN A 238 -18.27 5.58 -13.43
N ALA A 239 -19.12 4.88 -14.19
CA ALA A 239 -19.24 3.42 -14.12
C ALA A 239 -17.90 2.71 -14.37
N LEU A 240 -17.19 3.11 -15.44
CA LEU A 240 -15.88 2.55 -15.77
C LEU A 240 -14.90 2.71 -14.61
N ILE A 241 -14.85 3.91 -14.04
CA ILE A 241 -13.98 4.23 -12.90
C ILE A 241 -14.38 3.39 -11.68
N GLU A 242 -15.67 3.33 -11.35
CA GLU A 242 -16.19 2.57 -10.19
C GLU A 242 -15.88 1.08 -10.27
N ALA A 243 -15.81 0.50 -11.48
CA ALA A 243 -15.47 -0.90 -11.67
C ALA A 243 -13.96 -1.19 -11.50
N ILE A 244 -13.08 -0.30 -12.00
CA ILE A 244 -11.63 -0.54 -11.96
C ILE A 244 -10.98 -0.08 -10.67
N LEU A 245 -11.57 0.90 -9.99
CA LEU A 245 -10.96 1.54 -8.83
C LEU A 245 -10.72 0.57 -7.67
N PRO A 246 -11.64 -0.34 -7.31
CA PRO A 246 -11.39 -1.34 -6.28
C PRO A 246 -10.16 -2.22 -6.59
N LEU A 247 -10.01 -2.63 -7.85
CA LEU A 247 -8.90 -3.49 -8.30
C LEU A 247 -7.56 -2.75 -8.20
N ILE A 248 -7.52 -1.48 -8.59
CA ILE A 248 -6.35 -0.62 -8.43
C ILE A 248 -5.99 -0.45 -6.95
N LEU A 249 -6.98 -0.18 -6.09
CA LEU A 249 -6.77 0.00 -4.65
C LEU A 249 -6.33 -1.29 -3.96
N GLU A 250 -6.81 -2.45 -4.41
CA GLU A 250 -6.41 -3.75 -3.89
C GLU A 250 -4.91 -4.01 -4.12
N GLU A 251 -4.41 -3.79 -5.33
CA GLU A 251 -2.98 -3.92 -5.66
C GLU A 251 -2.08 -3.02 -4.79
N PHE A 252 -2.52 -1.78 -4.55
CA PHE A 252 -1.84 -0.87 -3.62
C PHE A 252 -1.86 -1.39 -2.18
N GLY A 253 -3.00 -1.90 -1.72
CA GLY A 253 -3.16 -2.46 -0.39
C GLY A 253 -2.21 -3.64 -0.16
N GLN A 254 -2.19 -4.60 -1.08
CA GLN A 254 -1.33 -5.78 -1.01
C GLN A 254 0.17 -5.41 -0.96
N THR A 255 0.59 -4.42 -1.75
CA THR A 255 1.98 -3.92 -1.70
C THR A 255 2.36 -3.40 -0.31
N MET A 256 1.40 -2.80 0.41
CA MET A 256 1.59 -2.21 1.73
C MET A 256 1.50 -3.22 2.88
N GLU A 257 0.76 -4.32 2.72
CA GLU A 257 0.65 -5.37 3.73
C GLU A 257 1.96 -6.14 3.96
N GLU A 258 2.88 -6.04 3.02
CA GLU A 258 4.14 -6.78 3.03
C GLU A 258 5.28 -6.07 3.77
N VAL A 259 4.99 -4.98 4.51
CA VAL A 259 5.96 -4.38 5.43
C VAL A 259 6.23 -5.36 6.58
N PRO A 260 7.44 -5.95 6.67
CA PRO A 260 7.76 -6.77 7.82
C PRO A 260 7.93 -5.85 9.04
N LEU A 261 7.10 -6.04 10.07
CA LEU A 261 7.43 -5.47 11.37
C LEU A 261 8.68 -6.17 11.95
N PRO A 262 9.45 -5.49 12.81
CA PRO A 262 10.57 -6.12 13.50
C PRO A 262 10.13 -7.39 14.23
N THR A 263 10.78 -8.52 13.91
CA THR A 263 10.53 -9.80 14.57
C THR A 263 11.56 -10.05 15.66
N PHE A 264 11.14 -10.69 16.75
CA PHE A 264 12.01 -11.06 17.86
C PHE A 264 12.06 -12.58 17.95
N GLU A 265 13.25 -13.14 18.13
CA GLU A 265 13.43 -14.58 18.33
C GLU A 265 12.58 -15.05 19.51
N ASP A 266 11.76 -16.09 19.32
CA ASP A 266 10.83 -16.65 20.30
C ASP A 266 9.71 -15.72 20.82
N TYR A 267 9.59 -14.48 20.32
CA TYR A 267 8.54 -13.54 20.73
C TYR A 267 7.71 -13.02 19.54
N GLU A 268 6.44 -12.75 19.80
CA GLU A 268 5.50 -12.11 18.88
C GLU A 268 5.09 -10.74 19.43
N PHE A 269 5.02 -9.75 18.53
CA PHE A 269 4.62 -8.39 18.89
C PHE A 269 3.10 -8.24 18.75
N HIS A 270 2.40 -8.30 19.88
CA HIS A 270 0.96 -8.09 19.94
C HIS A 270 0.65 -6.60 20.09
N ILE A 271 0.00 -6.02 19.08
CA ILE A 271 -0.25 -4.58 19.01
C ILE A 271 -1.56 -4.24 19.71
N ASP A 272 -1.49 -3.40 20.74
CA ASP A 272 -2.65 -2.92 21.50
C ASP A 272 -3.24 -1.65 20.89
N THR A 273 -2.39 -0.80 20.30
CA THR A 273 -2.75 0.55 19.88
C THR A 273 -1.96 0.97 18.66
N LEU A 274 -2.64 1.66 17.74
CA LEU A 274 -2.05 2.33 16.59
C LEU A 274 -2.43 3.81 16.64
N THR A 275 -1.44 4.70 16.56
CA THR A 275 -1.63 6.16 16.59
C THR A 275 -0.82 6.86 15.50
N PHE A 276 -1.25 8.07 15.13
CA PHE A 276 -0.43 8.99 14.36
C PHE A 276 0.34 9.89 15.31
N ASP A 277 1.66 9.94 15.17
CA ASP A 277 2.57 10.63 16.09
C ASP A 277 3.62 11.46 15.35
N GLY A 278 4.43 12.17 16.13
CA GLY A 278 5.42 13.12 15.65
C GLY A 278 4.87 14.55 15.64
N PRO A 279 5.74 15.58 15.64
CA PRO A 279 5.31 16.97 15.67
C PRO A 279 4.41 17.37 14.49
N ALA A 280 4.58 16.72 13.34
CA ALA A 280 3.77 16.93 12.13
C ALA A 280 2.73 15.82 11.89
N GLN A 281 2.61 14.86 12.82
CA GLN A 281 1.76 13.66 12.68
C GLN A 281 2.06 12.85 11.42
N ASP A 282 3.36 12.72 11.11
CA ASP A 282 3.96 12.09 9.93
C ASP A 282 4.51 10.68 10.20
N TYR A 283 4.23 10.14 11.39
CA TYR A 283 4.53 8.76 11.74
C TYR A 283 3.26 7.99 12.11
N ILE A 284 3.25 6.69 11.81
CA ILE A 284 2.41 5.73 12.50
C ILE A 284 3.21 5.08 13.63
N THR A 285 2.63 4.98 14.81
CA THR A 285 3.20 4.30 15.96
C THR A 285 2.33 3.13 16.37
N LEU A 286 2.94 1.97 16.49
CA LEU A 286 2.37 0.73 16.97
C LEU A 286 2.88 0.50 18.39
N VAL A 287 1.98 0.38 19.36
CA VAL A 287 2.32 0.14 20.76
C VAL A 287 1.66 -1.15 21.20
N GLY A 288 2.41 -2.00 21.90
CA GLY A 288 1.94 -3.32 22.27
C GLY A 288 2.88 -4.05 23.20
N ASN A 289 2.72 -5.36 23.31
CA ASN A 289 3.50 -6.21 24.20
C ASN A 289 4.17 -7.34 23.41
N LEU A 290 5.36 -7.73 23.86
CA LEU A 290 6.01 -8.96 23.38
C LEU A 290 5.45 -10.15 24.16
N GLN A 291 4.98 -11.17 23.46
CA GLN A 291 4.51 -12.42 24.04
C GLN A 291 5.37 -13.57 23.53
N GLU A 292 5.76 -14.50 24.41
CA GLU A 292 6.53 -15.68 24.01
C GLU A 292 5.67 -16.56 23.10
N ARG A 293 6.21 -16.98 21.95
CA ARG A 293 5.51 -17.86 21.02
C ARG A 293 5.28 -19.20 21.72
N THR A 294 4.02 -19.52 22.01
CA THR A 294 3.67 -20.87 22.46
C THR A 294 3.75 -21.82 21.27
N THR A 295 4.84 -22.58 21.16
CA THR A 295 4.89 -23.74 20.26
C THR A 295 3.74 -24.68 20.63
N PRO A 296 2.87 -25.08 19.68
CA PRO A 296 1.92 -26.15 19.95
C PRO A 296 2.72 -27.38 20.42
N GLN A 297 2.41 -27.90 21.60
CA GLN A 297 2.93 -29.21 22.00
C GLN A 297 2.32 -30.24 21.04
N GLU A 298 3.19 -30.92 20.28
CA GLU A 298 2.83 -32.15 19.54
C GLU A 298 2.34 -33.26 20.48
#